data_AF-A0A534PY76-F1
#
_entry.id   AF-A0A534PY76-F1
#
_cell.length_a   1.000
_cell.length_b   1.000
_cell.length_c   1.000
_cell.angle_alpha   90.00
_cell.angle_beta   90.00
_cell.angle_gamma   90.00
#
_symmetry.space_group_name_H-M   'P 1'
#
loop_
_entity.id
_entity.type
_entity.pdbx_description
1 polymer ?
#
loop_
_entity_poly.entity_id
_entity_poly.type
_entity_poly.pdbx_seq_one_letter_code
_entity_poly.pdbx_strand_id
1 'polypeptide(L)' 'MAFTQRHLLGLEGVSAGEITSILDTAASFKEISERDIKKVPALRGKTVINLFYESSTRTRTSFEIAAKRLSADTVN' A
#
# COMPACT_ATOMS: atom_id res chain seq x y z
N MET A 1 2.00 13.27 12.60
CA MET A 1 1.97 14.17 11.41
C MET A 1 1.42 13.37 10.25
N ALA A 2 0.63 13.95 9.35
CA ALA A 2 0.15 13.25 8.16
C ALA A 2 1.30 13.12 7.12
N PHE A 3 1.31 12.03 6.36
CA PHE A 3 2.25 11.85 5.24
C PHE A 3 1.95 12.87 4.14
N THR A 4 2.95 13.65 3.71
CA THR A 4 2.73 14.79 2.79
C THR A 4 3.31 14.58 1.39
N GLN A 5 4.13 13.55 1.20
CA GLN A 5 4.81 13.33 -0.07
C GLN A 5 3.85 12.82 -1.15
N ARG A 6 3.92 13.42 -2.34
CA ARG A 6 3.19 12.94 -3.53
C ARG A 6 3.84 11.69 -4.14
N HIS A 7 5.17 11.62 -4.10
CA HIS A 7 5.96 10.53 -4.68
C HIS A 7 6.90 9.94 -3.61
N LEU A 8 6.99 8.62 -3.53
CA LEU A 8 7.91 7.89 -2.65
C LEU A 8 8.95 7.17 -3.51
N LEU A 9 10.07 7.85 -3.79
CA LEU A 9 11.16 7.34 -4.64
C LEU A 9 12.29 6.69 -3.83
N GLY A 10 12.31 6.92 -2.52
CA GLY A 10 13.32 6.46 -1.58
C GLY A 10 13.01 6.98 -0.18
N LEU A 11 13.94 6.78 0.76
CA LEU A 11 13.82 7.26 2.13
C LEU A 11 14.43 8.66 2.34
N GLU A 12 15.21 9.14 1.37
CA GLU A 12 15.79 10.49 1.42
C GLU A 12 14.68 11.54 1.45
N GLY A 13 14.79 12.48 2.39
CA GLY A 13 13.78 13.52 2.60
C GLY A 13 12.50 13.06 3.30
N VAL A 14 12.37 11.77 3.65
CA VAL A 14 11.23 11.28 4.45
C VAL A 14 11.57 11.44 5.93
N SER A 15 10.83 12.30 6.62
CA SER A 15 11.08 12.56 8.04
C SER A 15 10.72 11.35 8.91
N ALA A 16 11.35 11.22 10.08
CA ALA A 16 11.01 10.16 11.03
C ALA A 16 9.51 10.16 11.41
N GLY A 17 8.90 11.34 11.55
CA GLY A 17 7.47 11.46 11.84
C GLY A 17 6.57 10.94 10.72
N GLU A 18 6.96 11.11 9.46
CA GLU A 18 6.24 10.55 8.31
C GLU A 18 6.39 9.03 8.23
N ILE A 19 7.60 8.51 8.50
CA ILE A 19 7.85 7.06 8.56
C ILE A 19 6.98 6.44 9.66
N THR A 20 6.97 7.01 10.87
CA THR A 20 6.12 6.54 11.97
C THR A 20 4.65 6.58 11.58
N SER A 21 4.17 7.62 10.90
CA SER A 21 2.78 7.69 10.43
C SER A 21 2.42 6.54 9.47
N ILE A 22 3.34 6.12 8.59
CA ILE A 22 3.12 4.97 7.70
C ILE A 22 3.03 3.68 8.54
N LEU A 23 3.93 3.51 9.52
CA LEU A 23 3.98 2.32 10.37
C LEU A 23 2.73 2.20 11.24
N ASP A 24 2.27 3.29 11.86
CA ASP A 24 1.04 3.33 12.66
C ASP A 24 -0.18 2.98 11.81
N THR A 25 -0.24 3.52 10.59
CA THR A 25 -1.30 3.20 9.63
C THR A 25 -1.25 1.72 9.27
N ALA A 26 -0.07 1.17 8.96
CA ALA A 26 0.11 -0.25 8.63
C ALA A 26 -0.33 -1.18 9.77
N ALA A 27 -0.07 -0.79 11.03
CA ALA A 27 -0.51 -1.56 12.20
C ALA A 27 -2.04 -1.70 12.23
N SER A 28 -2.79 -0.63 11.95
CA SER A 28 -4.26 -0.68 11.87
C SER A 28 -4.78 -1.59 10.74
N PHE A 29 -4.05 -1.67 9.61
CA PHE A 29 -4.41 -2.55 8.49
C PHE A 29 -4.12 -4.03 8.75
N LYS A 30 -3.34 -4.36 9.78
CA LYS A 30 -3.07 -5.76 10.17
C LYS A 30 -4.37 -6.49 10.49
N GLU A 31 -5.28 -5.85 11.22
CA GLU A 31 -6.58 -6.43 11.59
C GLU A 31 -7.41 -6.85 10.38
N ILE A 32 -7.33 -6.11 9.26
CA ILE A 32 -8.06 -6.47 8.02
C ILE A 32 -7.58 -7.81 7.46
N SER A 33 -6.32 -8.18 7.72
CA SER A 33 -5.76 -9.46 7.28
C SER A 33 -6.27 -10.64 8.10
N GLU A 34 -6.76 -10.39 9.32
CA GLU A 34 -7.24 -11.38 10.29
C GLU A 34 -8.76 -11.60 10.18
N ARG A 35 -9.50 -10.70 9.51
CA ARG A 35 -10.94 -10.84 9.25
C ARG A 35 -11.22 -11.97 8.25
N ASP A 36 -12.42 -12.54 8.34
CA ASP A 36 -12.95 -13.49 7.34
C ASP A 36 -13.04 -12.83 5.95
N ILE A 37 -13.55 -11.60 5.92
CA ILE A 37 -13.58 -10.76 4.74
C ILE A 37 -12.36 -9.82 4.77
N LYS A 38 -11.31 -10.20 4.04
CA LYS A 38 -10.05 -9.47 3.95
C LYS A 38 -10.12 -8.28 2.98
N LYS A 39 -11.24 -7.57 2.94
CA LYS A 39 -11.47 -6.44 2.02
C LYS A 39 -12.11 -5.27 2.75
N VAL A 40 -11.64 -4.08 2.44
CA VAL A 40 -12.26 -2.80 2.83
C VAL A 40 -12.39 -1.91 1.59
N PRO A 41 -13.44 -1.07 1.48
CA PRO A 41 -13.69 -0.28 0.27
C PRO A 41 -12.87 1.02 0.21
N ALA A 42 -11.71 1.09 0.86
CA ALA A 42 -10.94 2.32 1.04
C ALA A 42 -10.45 2.94 -0.28
N LEU A 43 -10.18 2.12 -1.30
CA LEU A 43 -9.71 2.54 -2.62
C LEU A 43 -10.67 2.13 -3.74
N ARG A 44 -11.95 1.92 -3.43
CA ARG A 44 -12.94 1.52 -4.44
C ARG A 44 -13.01 2.55 -5.58
N GLY A 45 -12.95 2.06 -6.82
CA GLY A 45 -12.94 2.91 -8.02
C GLY A 45 -11.60 3.60 -8.28
N LYS A 46 -10.52 3.20 -7.59
CA LYS A 46 -9.14 3.59 -7.90
C LYS A 46 -8.44 2.42 -8.59
N THR A 47 -7.60 2.75 -9.57
CA THR A 47 -6.76 1.79 -10.29
C THR A 47 -5.30 1.93 -9.86
N VAL A 48 -4.66 0.81 -9.56
CA VAL A 48 -3.23 0.70 -9.25
C VAL A 48 -2.56 -0.05 -10.39
N ILE A 49 -1.51 0.55 -10.96
CA ILE A 49 -0.74 -0.04 -12.06
C ILE A 49 0.62 -0.51 -11.51
N ASN A 50 0.91 -1.79 -11.66
CA ASN A 50 2.17 -2.42 -11.25
C ASN A 50 3.13 -2.54 -12.43
N LEU A 51 3.90 -1.49 -12.73
CA LEU A 51 4.86 -1.49 -13.84
C LEU A 51 6.23 -2.03 -13.41
N PHE A 52 6.55 -3.27 -13.77
CA PHE A 52 7.84 -3.92 -13.48
C PHE A 52 8.58 -4.29 -14.77
N TYR A 53 9.74 -3.65 -15.01
CA TYR A 53 10.64 -4.00 -16.13
C TYR A 53 11.51 -5.23 -15.84
N GLU A 54 11.70 -5.53 -14.56
CA GLU A 54 12.48 -6.68 -14.08
C GLU A 54 11.58 -7.58 -13.21
N SER A 55 11.83 -8.89 -13.26
CA SER A 55 11.04 -9.84 -12.49
C SER A 55 11.23 -9.64 -10.98
N SER A 56 10.14 -9.34 -10.27
CA SER A 56 10.14 -9.25 -8.81
C SER A 56 8.92 -9.93 -8.20
N THR A 57 9.13 -11.07 -7.56
CA THR A 57 8.04 -11.88 -6.99
C THR A 57 7.45 -11.22 -5.75
N ARG A 58 8.28 -10.86 -4.77
CA ARG A 58 7.80 -10.35 -3.48
C ARG A 58 7.12 -8.99 -3.61
N THR A 59 7.75 -8.06 -4.32
CA THR A 59 7.25 -6.69 -4.46
C THR A 59 5.96 -6.66 -5.28
N ARG A 60 5.93 -7.29 -6.45
CA ARG A 60 4.71 -7.30 -7.28
C ARG A 60 3.53 -7.93 -6.54
N THR A 61 3.76 -9.09 -5.93
CA THR A 61 2.71 -9.82 -5.21
C THR A 61 2.20 -9.04 -4.00
N SER A 62 3.08 -8.39 -3.22
CA SER A 62 2.65 -7.63 -2.04
C SER A 62 1.81 -6.41 -2.41
N PHE A 63 2.19 -5.65 -3.45
CA PHE A 63 1.42 -4.52 -3.95
C PHE A 63 0.06 -4.95 -4.51
N GLU A 64 0.02 -6.05 -5.28
CA GLU A 64 -1.24 -6.58 -5.82
C GLU A 64 -2.19 -7.04 -4.70
N ILE A 65 -1.68 -7.74 -3.68
CA ILE A 65 -2.48 -8.15 -2.52
C ILE A 65 -3.00 -6.93 -1.75
N ALA A 66 -2.14 -5.93 -1.50
CA ALA A 66 -2.54 -4.72 -0.78
C ALA A 66 -3.67 -3.98 -1.53
N ALA A 67 -3.53 -3.77 -2.83
CA ALA A 67 -4.55 -3.13 -3.67
C ALA A 67 -5.89 -3.89 -3.62
N LYS A 68 -5.86 -5.23 -3.76
CA LYS A 68 -7.07 -6.09 -3.67
C LYS A 68 -7.75 -6.01 -2.31
N ARG A 69 -6.98 -5.96 -1.20
CA ARG A 69 -7.52 -5.81 0.16
C ARG A 69 -8.17 -4.45 0.37
N LEU A 70 -7.71 -3.42 -0.34
CA LEU A 70 -8.28 -2.08 -0.30
C LEU A 70 -9.38 -1.86 -1.36
N SER A 71 -9.79 -2.92 -2.06
CA SER A 71 -10.80 -2.90 -3.12
C SER A 71 -10.45 -2.00 -4.31
N ALA A 72 -9.15 -1.81 -4.58
CA ALA A 72 -8.68 -1.16 -5.79
C ALA A 72 -8.61 -2.15 -6.96
N ASP A 73 -8.78 -1.63 -8.17
CA ASP A 73 -8.54 -2.38 -9.40
C ASP A 73 -7.03 -2.42 -9.69
N THR A 74 -6.51 -3.55 -10.17
CA THR A 74 -5.07 -3.72 -10.45
C THR A 74 -4.83 -4.01 -11.93
N VAL A 75 -3.85 -3.33 -12.52
CA VAL A 75 -3.31 -3.60 -13.85
C VAL A 75 -1.84 -3.96 -13.71
N ASN A 76 -1.40 -5.04 -14.36
CA ASN A 76 -0.02 -5.55 -14.32
C ASN A 76 0.60 -5.48 -15.70
#